data_AF-A0A949RR17-F1
#
_entry.id   AF-A0A949RR17-F1
#
_cell.length_a   1.000
_cell.length_b   1.000
_cell.length_c   1.000
_cell.angle_alpha   90.00
_cell.angle_beta   90.00
_cell.angle_gamma   90.00
#
_symmetry.space_group_name_H-M   'P 1'
#
loop_
_entity.id
_entity.type
_entity.pdbx_description
1 polymer ?
#
loop_
_entity_poly.entity_id
_entity_poly.type
_entity_poly.pdbx_seq_one_letter_code
_entity_poly.pdbx_strand_id
1 'polypeptide(L)'
;MEALTKIVVMLSLAVAAFGQPPAVPGWKLSIGELRKQYNHYGVGRRLKPVVWPNNSRVAVALSFDSENATAALAKGEFGSSAMSRGMYGSIDGLPRILNMLDRRNVPASFFIPAVCALLNPEMIPLILSKKRHEIGVHGWIHENPATLNDAAEESRLLKQAIAVLTKAMGKRPAGYRAPSWAMSPYTMGLVREAGFLYDSSLMASDGAYEVTIDGRSSGVIELPIEGILDDYPYFGAADGSLPSPELVDRIYRAEFDVAYQEGGLFILTMHPHITGHRSRVLWLERLIEYMKSKPGVWFATLEEAARYVKEHSGK
;
A
#
# COMPACT_ATOMS: atom_id res chain seq x y z
N MET A 1 40.35 -28.90 -50.47
CA MET A 1 41.04 -27.60 -50.56
C MET A 1 40.08 -26.63 -51.23
N GLU A 2 39.55 -25.56 -50.67
CA GLU A 2 39.63 -24.81 -49.40
C GLU A 2 38.28 -24.05 -49.33
N ALA A 3 37.43 -24.27 -48.32
CA ALA A 3 37.19 -23.35 -47.19
C ALA A 3 37.41 -21.85 -47.46
N LEU A 4 36.33 -21.04 -47.47
CA LEU A 4 36.20 -19.70 -46.84
C LEU A 4 34.83 -19.08 -47.22
N THR A 5 33.78 -19.23 -46.42
CA THR A 5 33.32 -18.29 -45.37
C THR A 5 32.26 -17.26 -45.86
N LYS A 6 31.00 -17.65 -45.65
CA LYS A 6 29.90 -16.91 -44.97
C LYS A 6 29.90 -15.37 -45.05
N ILE A 7 28.77 -14.80 -45.45
CA ILE A 7 27.90 -13.95 -44.60
C ILE A 7 26.54 -13.80 -45.30
N VAL A 8 25.52 -14.41 -44.68
CA VAL A 8 24.10 -14.17 -44.95
C VAL A 8 23.73 -12.95 -44.12
N VAL A 9 23.41 -11.84 -44.77
CA VAL A 9 22.82 -10.68 -44.08
C VAL A 9 21.34 -10.98 -43.87
N MET A 10 21.01 -11.58 -42.73
CA MET A 10 19.65 -11.54 -42.18
C MET A 10 19.34 -10.08 -41.83
N LEU A 11 18.44 -9.46 -42.58
CA LEU A 11 17.78 -8.23 -42.16
C LEU A 11 16.86 -8.58 -40.98
N SER A 12 17.37 -8.48 -39.77
CA SER A 12 16.57 -8.47 -38.55
C SER A 12 15.80 -7.14 -38.49
N LEU A 13 14.49 -7.22 -38.74
CA LEU A 13 13.52 -6.19 -38.36
C LEU A 13 13.60 -6.02 -36.83
N ALA A 14 14.37 -5.04 -36.39
CA ALA A 14 14.27 -4.50 -35.04
C ALA A 14 12.88 -3.85 -34.93
N VAL A 15 11.95 -4.53 -34.28
CA VAL A 15 10.74 -3.90 -33.76
C VAL A 15 11.23 -2.90 -32.73
N ALA A 16 11.27 -1.63 -33.11
CA ALA A 16 11.47 -0.54 -32.18
C ALA A 16 10.38 -0.66 -31.12
N ALA A 17 10.77 -0.95 -29.88
CA ALA A 17 9.92 -0.70 -28.74
C ALA A 17 9.59 0.79 -28.77
N PHE A 18 8.36 1.13 -29.15
CA PHE A 18 7.86 2.49 -29.05
C PHE A 18 7.83 2.82 -27.57
N GLY A 19 8.91 3.42 -27.07
CA GLY A 19 8.92 4.08 -25.78
C GLY A 19 7.77 5.09 -25.76
N GLN A 20 7.05 5.14 -24.65
CA GLN A 20 5.99 6.14 -24.45
C GLN A 20 6.56 7.52 -24.82
N PRO A 21 5.84 8.34 -25.61
CA PRO A 21 6.29 9.68 -25.90
C PRO A 21 6.52 10.43 -24.59
N PRO A 22 7.57 11.28 -24.50
CA PRO A 22 7.88 11.99 -23.27
C PRO A 22 6.66 12.78 -22.80
N ALA A 23 6.36 12.69 -21.50
CA ALA A 23 5.22 13.37 -20.91
C ALA A 23 5.26 14.87 -21.25
N VAL A 24 4.14 15.39 -21.75
CA VAL A 24 4.00 16.83 -22.02
C VAL A 24 3.91 17.55 -20.67
N PRO A 25 4.82 18.50 -20.36
CA PRO A 25 4.75 19.25 -19.11
C PRO A 25 3.40 19.95 -18.96
N GLY A 26 2.84 19.96 -17.75
CA GLY A 26 1.50 20.49 -17.49
C GLY A 26 1.29 21.96 -17.93
N TRP A 27 2.32 22.79 -17.88
CA TRP A 27 2.26 24.19 -18.33
C TRP A 27 2.09 24.35 -19.86
N LYS A 28 2.21 23.27 -20.63
CA LYS A 28 1.90 23.24 -22.07
C LYS A 28 0.47 22.74 -22.37
N LEU A 29 -0.26 22.28 -21.37
CA LEU A 29 -1.62 21.77 -21.51
C LEU A 29 -2.64 22.88 -21.28
N SER A 30 -3.79 22.79 -21.96
CA SER A 30 -4.93 23.64 -21.68
C SER A 30 -5.52 23.33 -20.29
N ILE A 31 -6.25 24.28 -19.72
CA ILE A 31 -6.99 24.05 -18.47
C ILE A 31 -7.97 22.88 -18.59
N GLY A 32 -8.53 22.63 -19.78
CA GLY A 32 -9.40 21.47 -20.03
C GLY A 32 -8.67 20.14 -19.89
N GLU A 33 -7.48 20.03 -20.49
CA GLU A 33 -6.62 18.84 -20.37
C GLU A 33 -6.11 18.66 -18.94
N LEU A 34 -5.71 19.74 -18.27
CA LEU A 34 -5.30 19.71 -16.86
C LEU A 34 -6.46 19.28 -15.96
N ARG A 35 -7.68 19.77 -16.18
CA ARG A 35 -8.87 19.33 -15.44
C ARG A 35 -9.17 17.86 -15.67
N LYS A 36 -8.95 17.34 -16.89
CA LYS A 36 -9.13 15.92 -17.18
C LYS A 36 -8.12 15.07 -16.39
N GLN A 37 -6.84 15.48 -16.36
CA GLN A 37 -5.80 14.82 -15.57
C GLN A 37 -6.11 14.87 -14.07
N TYR A 38 -6.42 16.07 -13.55
CA TYR A 38 -6.67 16.32 -12.14
C TYR A 38 -7.91 15.60 -11.60
N ASN A 39 -8.97 15.49 -12.41
CA ASN A 39 -10.23 14.85 -12.02
C ASN A 39 -10.32 13.38 -12.44
N HIS A 40 -9.26 12.80 -13.02
CA HIS A 40 -9.30 11.40 -13.44
C HIS A 40 -9.56 10.49 -12.25
N TYR A 41 -8.79 10.66 -11.17
CA TYR A 41 -9.09 10.11 -9.84
C TYR A 41 -9.50 11.24 -8.92
N GLY A 42 -10.79 11.28 -8.59
CA GLY A 42 -11.36 12.35 -7.77
C GLY A 42 -11.99 11.85 -6.49
N VAL A 43 -12.26 12.79 -5.59
CA VAL A 43 -13.01 12.58 -4.36
C VAL A 43 -14.52 12.64 -4.65
N GLY A 44 -15.22 11.54 -4.40
CA GLY A 44 -16.68 11.48 -4.40
C GLY A 44 -17.27 11.76 -3.01
N ARG A 45 -18.27 10.97 -2.62
CA ARG A 45 -18.95 11.13 -1.33
C ARG A 45 -17.98 10.89 -0.18
N ARG A 46 -17.90 11.81 0.79
CA ARG A 46 -17.20 11.59 2.07
C ARG A 46 -17.97 10.55 2.91
N LEU A 47 -17.26 9.60 3.50
CA LEU A 47 -17.85 8.45 4.18
C LEU A 47 -17.62 8.45 5.70
N LYS A 48 -17.20 9.60 6.27
CA LYS A 48 -17.04 9.74 7.71
C LYS A 48 -18.36 9.42 8.44
N PRO A 49 -18.39 8.46 9.38
CA PRO A 49 -19.57 8.16 10.18
C PRO A 49 -19.77 9.24 11.24
N VAL A 50 -20.99 9.36 11.80
CA VAL A 50 -21.24 10.28 12.93
C VAL A 50 -20.47 9.83 14.17
N VAL A 51 -20.38 8.51 14.37
CA VAL A 51 -19.65 7.89 15.49
C VAL A 51 -19.00 6.59 15.04
N TRP A 52 -17.83 6.27 15.60
CA TRP A 52 -17.16 4.99 15.39
C TRP A 52 -17.69 3.91 16.34
N PRO A 53 -17.42 2.61 16.10
CA PRO A 53 -17.88 1.52 16.95
C PRO A 53 -17.66 1.77 18.45
N ASN A 54 -18.60 1.29 19.27
CA ASN A 54 -18.55 1.44 20.73
C ASN A 54 -18.49 2.91 21.20
N ASN A 55 -19.13 3.82 20.46
CA ASN A 55 -19.10 5.26 20.72
C ASN A 55 -17.67 5.83 20.73
N SER A 56 -16.79 5.25 19.92
CA SER A 56 -15.40 5.69 19.81
C SER A 56 -15.33 7.02 19.07
N ARG A 57 -14.36 7.83 19.46
CA ARG A 57 -14.08 9.13 18.88
C ARG A 57 -13.29 9.02 17.59
N VAL A 58 -12.31 8.12 17.51
CA VAL A 58 -11.42 7.99 16.36
C VAL A 58 -11.24 6.52 15.97
N ALA A 59 -11.06 6.27 14.67
CA ALA A 59 -10.57 4.99 14.15
C ALA A 59 -9.06 5.07 13.92
N VAL A 60 -8.33 4.06 14.39
CA VAL A 60 -6.88 3.90 14.18
C VAL A 60 -6.65 2.61 13.41
N ALA A 61 -6.00 2.70 12.26
CA ALA A 61 -5.61 1.55 11.45
C ALA A 61 -4.09 1.54 11.27
N LEU A 62 -3.45 0.47 11.77
CA LEU A 62 -2.05 0.21 11.51
C LEU A 62 -1.93 -0.70 10.29
N SER A 63 -1.14 -0.29 9.31
CA SER A 63 -0.93 -1.04 8.08
C SER A 63 0.54 -1.24 7.77
N PHE A 64 0.83 -2.37 7.12
CA PHE A 64 2.19 -2.78 6.79
C PHE A 64 2.30 -3.23 5.34
N ASP A 65 3.06 -2.49 4.53
CA ASP A 65 3.41 -2.88 3.18
C ASP A 65 4.57 -3.89 3.28
N SER A 66 4.20 -5.18 3.22
CA SER A 66 5.07 -6.32 3.52
C SER A 66 5.69 -6.87 2.24
N GLU A 67 6.42 -6.00 1.57
CA GLU A 67 7.05 -6.24 0.26
C GLU A 67 8.45 -6.87 0.33
N ASN A 68 9.15 -6.74 1.45
CA ASN A 68 10.51 -7.28 1.64
C ASN A 68 11.43 -6.89 0.46
N ALA A 69 11.98 -7.86 -0.28
CA ALA A 69 12.89 -7.60 -1.39
C ALA A 69 12.17 -7.29 -2.71
N THR A 70 10.83 -7.37 -2.78
CA THR A 70 10.15 -7.43 -4.08
C THR A 70 10.19 -6.10 -4.84
N ALA A 71 10.24 -4.94 -4.16
CA ALA A 71 10.46 -3.66 -4.83
C ALA A 71 11.79 -3.60 -5.61
N ALA A 72 12.86 -4.21 -5.08
CA ALA A 72 14.14 -4.32 -5.78
C ALA A 72 14.07 -5.36 -6.91
N LEU A 73 13.46 -6.51 -6.65
CA LEU A 73 13.27 -7.57 -7.67
C LEU A 73 12.46 -7.08 -8.87
N ALA A 74 11.41 -6.28 -8.65
CA ALA A 74 10.58 -5.69 -9.70
C ALA A 74 11.39 -4.78 -10.66
N LYS A 75 12.47 -4.18 -10.17
CA LYS A 75 13.38 -3.31 -10.95
C LYS A 75 14.57 -4.08 -11.55
N GLY A 76 14.66 -5.39 -11.32
CA GLY A 76 15.83 -6.19 -11.72
C GLY A 76 17.07 -5.92 -10.86
N GLU A 77 16.91 -5.39 -9.65
CA GLU A 77 18.01 -5.10 -8.73
C GLU A 77 18.30 -6.33 -7.86
N PHE A 78 19.34 -7.10 -8.21
CA PHE A 78 19.70 -8.36 -7.53
C PHE A 78 20.88 -8.22 -6.55
N GLY A 79 21.23 -6.99 -6.16
CA GLY A 79 22.36 -6.74 -5.26
C GLY A 79 22.18 -7.35 -3.87
N SER A 80 23.26 -7.90 -3.30
CA SER A 80 23.23 -8.60 -2.00
C SER A 80 22.70 -7.72 -0.86
N SER A 81 22.99 -6.42 -0.87
CA SER A 81 22.48 -5.47 0.13
C SER A 81 20.96 -5.29 0.04
N ALA A 82 20.39 -5.20 -1.17
CA ALA A 82 18.95 -5.09 -1.35
C ALA A 82 18.24 -6.39 -0.95
N MET A 83 18.78 -7.53 -1.37
CA MET A 83 18.22 -8.84 -1.04
C MET A 83 18.24 -9.11 0.47
N SER A 84 19.38 -8.89 1.13
CA SER A 84 19.51 -9.16 2.57
C SER A 84 18.67 -8.20 3.43
N ARG A 85 18.54 -6.92 3.05
CA ARG A 85 17.58 -6.00 3.70
C ARG A 85 16.14 -6.45 3.54
N GLY A 86 15.75 -6.89 2.35
CA GLY A 86 14.41 -7.46 2.15
C GLY A 86 14.18 -8.72 2.99
N MET A 87 15.14 -9.64 3.05
CA MET A 87 15.07 -10.84 3.88
C MET A 87 14.87 -10.52 5.37
N TYR A 88 15.49 -9.45 5.88
CA TYR A 88 15.27 -8.99 7.26
C TYR A 88 13.79 -8.79 7.58
N GLY A 89 13.02 -8.22 6.64
CA GLY A 89 11.58 -8.01 6.81
C GLY A 89 10.83 -9.31 7.07
N SER A 90 11.14 -10.38 6.34
CA SER A 90 10.53 -11.70 6.53
C SER A 90 11.04 -12.46 7.77
N ILE A 91 12.34 -12.38 8.07
CA ILE A 91 13.00 -13.20 9.09
C ILE A 91 12.83 -12.61 10.50
N ASP A 92 13.03 -11.30 10.65
CA ASP A 92 13.09 -10.63 11.94
C ASP A 92 12.01 -9.55 12.09
N GLY A 93 11.78 -8.77 11.04
CA GLY A 93 10.92 -7.60 11.06
C GLY A 93 9.47 -7.94 11.32
N LEU A 94 8.88 -8.78 10.47
CA LEU A 94 7.49 -9.20 10.55
C LEU A 94 7.21 -9.97 11.87
N PRO A 95 7.98 -11.00 12.27
CA PRO A 95 7.74 -11.67 13.55
C PRO A 95 7.82 -10.71 14.76
N ARG A 96 8.74 -9.74 14.74
CA ARG A 96 8.85 -8.75 15.83
C ARG A 96 7.65 -7.81 15.89
N ILE A 97 7.16 -7.35 14.74
CA ILE A 97 5.94 -6.53 14.65
C ILE A 97 4.74 -7.32 15.16
N LEU A 98 4.54 -8.55 14.69
CA LEU A 98 3.40 -9.38 15.12
C LEU A 98 3.44 -9.65 16.63
N ASN A 99 4.61 -9.99 17.19
CA ASN A 99 4.76 -10.15 18.64
C ASN A 99 4.44 -8.86 19.42
N MET A 100 4.81 -7.69 18.89
CA MET A 100 4.44 -6.40 19.50
C MET A 100 2.93 -6.15 19.43
N LEU A 101 2.31 -6.34 18.27
CA LEU A 101 0.86 -6.21 18.08
C LEU A 101 0.09 -7.17 19.00
N ASP A 102 0.60 -8.37 19.22
CA ASP A 102 0.05 -9.36 20.15
C ASP A 102 0.11 -8.91 21.60
N ARG A 103 1.29 -8.46 22.08
CA ARG A 103 1.42 -7.87 23.43
C ARG A 103 0.45 -6.72 23.64
N ARG A 104 0.20 -5.95 22.58
CA ARG A 104 -0.72 -4.81 22.61
C ARG A 104 -2.15 -5.19 22.28
N ASN A 105 -2.47 -6.41 21.88
CA ASN A 105 -3.82 -6.80 21.46
C ASN A 105 -4.40 -5.80 20.43
N VAL A 106 -3.64 -5.46 19.37
CA VAL A 106 -4.05 -4.50 18.31
C VAL A 106 -4.16 -5.22 16.95
N PRO A 107 -5.28 -5.07 16.21
CA PRO A 107 -5.38 -5.55 14.83
C PRO A 107 -4.54 -4.70 13.88
N ALA A 108 -4.20 -5.25 12.71
CA ALA A 108 -3.42 -4.57 11.69
C ALA A 108 -3.68 -5.18 10.31
N SER A 109 -3.38 -4.44 9.25
CA SER A 109 -3.57 -4.89 7.86
C SER A 109 -2.23 -4.99 7.16
N PHE A 110 -2.00 -6.10 6.45
CA PHE A 110 -0.74 -6.37 5.76
C PHE A 110 -0.98 -6.41 4.26
N PHE A 111 -0.40 -5.49 3.50
CA PHE A 111 -0.49 -5.47 2.05
C PHE A 111 0.72 -6.20 1.48
N ILE A 112 0.48 -7.27 0.72
CA ILE A 112 1.54 -8.22 0.34
C ILE A 112 1.59 -8.37 -1.19
N PRO A 113 2.75 -8.15 -1.83
CA PRO A 113 2.95 -8.57 -3.20
C PRO A 113 2.93 -10.09 -3.28
N ALA A 114 2.22 -10.68 -4.23
CA ALA A 114 2.06 -12.13 -4.28
C ALA A 114 3.39 -12.90 -4.40
N VAL A 115 4.38 -12.36 -5.13
CA VAL A 115 5.74 -12.91 -5.18
C VAL A 115 6.42 -12.88 -3.82
N CYS A 116 6.17 -11.87 -2.98
CA CYS A 116 6.71 -11.82 -1.62
C CYS A 116 6.21 -13.02 -0.80
N ALA A 117 4.92 -13.34 -0.89
CA ALA A 117 4.32 -14.50 -0.25
C ALA A 117 4.86 -15.83 -0.81
N LEU A 118 5.16 -15.90 -2.12
CA LEU A 118 5.75 -17.09 -2.73
C LEU A 118 7.21 -17.33 -2.29
N LEU A 119 7.99 -16.26 -2.16
CA LEU A 119 9.37 -16.33 -1.70
C LEU A 119 9.47 -16.59 -0.19
N ASN A 120 8.45 -16.20 0.59
CA ASN A 120 8.41 -16.29 2.04
C ASN A 120 7.08 -16.93 2.50
N PRO A 121 6.86 -18.24 2.23
CA PRO A 121 5.56 -18.89 2.41
C PRO A 121 5.04 -18.88 3.85
N GLU A 122 5.92 -18.76 4.84
CA GLU A 122 5.56 -18.71 6.27
C GLU A 122 4.88 -17.40 6.68
N MET A 123 5.00 -16.31 5.89
CA MET A 123 4.43 -15.01 6.25
C MET A 123 2.91 -15.05 6.41
N ILE A 124 2.21 -15.69 5.46
CA ILE A 124 0.73 -15.72 5.44
C ILE A 124 0.18 -16.49 6.65
N PRO A 125 0.61 -17.75 6.93
CA PRO A 125 0.20 -18.45 8.14
C PRO A 125 0.54 -17.69 9.42
N LEU A 126 1.72 -17.06 9.48
CA LEU A 126 2.16 -16.33 10.66
C LEU A 126 1.23 -15.13 10.95
N ILE A 127 0.92 -14.32 9.93
CA ILE A 127 -0.01 -13.18 10.05
C ILE A 127 -1.42 -13.66 10.44
N LEU A 128 -1.90 -14.76 9.86
CA LEU A 128 -3.25 -15.26 10.12
C LEU A 128 -3.41 -16.03 11.43
N SER A 129 -2.31 -16.43 12.09
CA SER A 129 -2.31 -17.29 13.27
C SER A 129 -3.20 -16.79 14.42
N LYS A 130 -3.31 -15.47 14.59
CA LYS A 130 -4.09 -14.81 15.64
C LYS A 130 -5.50 -14.41 15.23
N LYS A 131 -5.89 -14.62 13.97
CA LYS A 131 -7.23 -14.33 13.40
C LYS A 131 -7.72 -12.88 13.61
N ARG A 132 -6.78 -11.95 13.80
CA ARG A 132 -7.04 -10.53 14.10
C ARG A 132 -6.52 -9.57 13.04
N HIS A 133 -5.71 -10.09 12.12
CA HIS A 133 -5.04 -9.32 11.10
C HIS A 133 -5.71 -9.55 9.75
N GLU A 134 -5.63 -8.54 8.90
CA GLU A 134 -6.06 -8.62 7.51
C GLU A 134 -4.84 -8.78 6.60
N ILE A 135 -5.03 -9.43 5.44
CA ILE A 135 -4.09 -9.36 4.32
C ILE A 135 -4.80 -8.78 3.09
N GLY A 136 -4.20 -7.74 2.51
CA GLY A 136 -4.62 -7.09 1.26
C GLY A 136 -3.63 -7.35 0.12
N VAL A 137 -4.05 -7.04 -1.12
CA VAL A 137 -3.21 -7.20 -2.32
C VAL A 137 -2.30 -5.99 -2.50
N HIS A 138 -1.01 -6.23 -2.78
CA HIS A 138 -0.04 -5.18 -3.09
C HIS A 138 0.71 -5.45 -4.41
N GLY A 139 -0.05 -5.72 -5.47
CA GLY A 139 0.48 -6.12 -6.78
C GLY A 139 1.01 -7.55 -6.85
N TRP A 140 1.58 -7.90 -7.99
CA TRP A 140 2.20 -9.20 -8.22
C TRP A 140 3.59 -9.27 -7.58
N ILE A 141 4.47 -8.34 -7.91
CA ILE A 141 5.88 -8.30 -7.47
C ILE A 141 6.28 -6.94 -6.91
N HIS A 142 5.34 -6.00 -6.78
CA HIS A 142 5.63 -4.58 -6.56
C HIS A 142 6.06 -3.86 -7.86
N GLU A 143 5.44 -4.25 -8.98
CA GLU A 143 5.45 -3.50 -10.24
C GLU A 143 4.82 -2.13 -10.06
N ASN A 144 5.37 -1.06 -10.65
CA ASN A 144 4.76 0.27 -10.57
C ASN A 144 3.74 0.43 -11.71
N PRO A 145 2.41 0.46 -11.43
CA PRO A 145 1.37 0.52 -12.46
C PRO A 145 1.47 1.78 -13.34
N ALA A 146 1.82 2.94 -12.75
CA ALA A 146 1.95 4.18 -13.52
C ALA A 146 3.05 4.10 -14.59
N THR A 147 4.15 3.39 -14.31
CA THR A 147 5.22 3.16 -15.29
C THR A 147 4.91 2.01 -16.25
N LEU A 148 4.19 0.98 -15.79
CA LEU A 148 3.75 -0.13 -16.62
C LEU A 148 2.79 0.35 -17.71
N ASN A 149 1.79 1.14 -17.31
CA ASN A 149 0.82 1.84 -18.17
C ASN A 149 0.23 0.95 -19.28
N ASP A 150 -0.07 -0.30 -18.95
CA ASP A 150 -0.63 -1.31 -19.84
C ASP A 150 -1.78 -2.01 -19.12
N ALA A 151 -3.01 -1.73 -19.57
CA ALA A 151 -4.22 -2.27 -18.95
C ALA A 151 -4.28 -3.80 -18.96
N ALA A 152 -3.80 -4.45 -20.02
CA ALA A 152 -3.87 -5.90 -20.15
C ALA A 152 -2.87 -6.56 -19.20
N GLU A 153 -1.65 -6.02 -19.13
CA GLU A 153 -0.61 -6.54 -18.25
C GLU A 153 -0.91 -6.26 -16.78
N GLU A 154 -1.40 -5.07 -16.43
CA GLU A 154 -1.90 -4.77 -15.08
C GLU A 154 -3.02 -5.72 -14.66
N SER A 155 -3.99 -5.98 -15.55
CA SER A 155 -5.08 -6.92 -15.29
C SER A 155 -4.55 -8.34 -15.05
N ARG A 156 -3.58 -8.79 -15.85
CA ARG A 156 -2.95 -10.11 -15.72
C ARG A 156 -2.23 -10.25 -14.38
N LEU A 157 -1.40 -9.28 -14.02
CA LEU A 157 -0.62 -9.26 -12.78
C LEU A 157 -1.55 -9.21 -11.55
N LEU A 158 -2.56 -8.34 -11.56
CA LEU A 158 -3.53 -8.24 -10.47
C LEU A 158 -4.32 -9.55 -10.28
N LYS A 159 -4.82 -10.15 -11.37
CA LYS A 159 -5.54 -11.44 -11.32
C LYS A 159 -4.64 -12.56 -10.77
N GLN A 160 -3.37 -12.59 -11.17
CA GLN A 160 -2.40 -13.56 -10.68
C GLN A 160 -2.13 -13.37 -9.18
N ALA A 161 -1.95 -12.12 -8.74
CA ALA A 161 -1.73 -11.79 -7.34
C ALA A 161 -2.90 -12.22 -6.44
N ILE A 162 -4.12 -11.88 -6.89
CA ILE A 162 -5.34 -12.27 -6.18
C ILE A 162 -5.47 -13.79 -6.08
N ALA A 163 -5.19 -14.54 -7.15
CA ALA A 163 -5.28 -15.99 -7.14
C ALA A 163 -4.32 -16.63 -6.12
N VAL A 164 -3.05 -16.17 -6.10
CA VAL A 164 -2.04 -16.66 -5.16
C VAL A 164 -2.43 -16.36 -3.71
N LEU A 165 -2.80 -15.12 -3.41
CA LEU A 165 -3.15 -14.72 -2.05
C LEU A 165 -4.45 -15.37 -1.59
N THR A 166 -5.46 -15.49 -2.46
CA THR A 166 -6.71 -16.20 -2.15
C THR A 166 -6.44 -17.65 -1.75
N LYS A 167 -5.57 -18.35 -2.52
CA LYS A 167 -5.18 -19.73 -2.20
C LYS A 167 -4.45 -19.82 -0.86
N ALA A 168 -3.52 -18.92 -0.59
CA ALA A 168 -2.72 -18.92 0.64
C ALA A 168 -3.55 -18.58 1.89
N MET A 169 -4.51 -17.67 1.76
CA MET A 169 -5.35 -17.18 2.87
C MET A 169 -6.62 -18.03 3.10
N GLY A 170 -7.05 -18.80 2.11
CA GLY A 170 -8.34 -19.51 2.12
C GLY A 170 -9.57 -18.60 1.95
N LYS A 171 -9.37 -17.29 1.82
CA LYS A 171 -10.39 -16.29 1.51
C LYS A 171 -9.84 -15.25 0.53
N ARG A 172 -10.71 -14.65 -0.28
CA ARG A 172 -10.32 -13.56 -1.19
C ARG A 172 -9.96 -12.30 -0.38
N PRO A 173 -8.87 -11.59 -0.69
CA PRO A 173 -8.56 -10.29 -0.09
C PRO A 173 -9.66 -9.26 -0.35
N ALA A 174 -9.97 -8.44 0.66
CA ALA A 174 -10.98 -7.38 0.54
C ALA A 174 -10.40 -6.05 0.05
N GLY A 175 -9.13 -5.78 0.37
CA GLY A 175 -8.44 -4.55 0.02
C GLY A 175 -7.37 -4.68 -1.05
N TYR A 176 -7.13 -3.58 -1.74
CA TYR A 176 -5.99 -3.36 -2.63
C TYR A 176 -5.19 -2.15 -2.17
N ARG A 177 -3.87 -2.19 -2.37
CA ARG A 177 -2.97 -1.05 -2.28
C ARG A 177 -2.01 -1.11 -3.46
N ALA A 178 -1.93 -0.07 -4.26
CA ALA A 178 -1.05 -0.02 -5.41
C ALA A 178 0.43 -0.01 -4.95
N PRO A 179 1.30 -0.81 -5.58
CA PRO A 179 2.74 -0.68 -5.39
C PRO A 179 3.23 0.74 -5.63
N SER A 180 4.15 1.23 -4.79
CA SER A 180 4.61 2.63 -4.79
C SER A 180 3.48 3.67 -4.68
N TRP A 181 2.26 3.24 -4.32
CA TRP A 181 1.03 4.03 -4.37
C TRP A 181 0.77 4.69 -5.73
N ALA A 182 1.34 4.10 -6.77
CA ALA A 182 1.29 4.63 -8.12
C ALA A 182 0.14 4.00 -8.88
N MET A 183 -0.69 4.82 -9.50
CA MET A 183 -1.77 4.34 -10.37
C MET A 183 -1.53 4.75 -11.82
N SER A 184 -1.80 3.82 -12.73
CA SER A 184 -2.04 4.18 -14.13
C SER A 184 -3.46 4.70 -14.31
N PRO A 185 -3.85 5.19 -15.50
CA PRO A 185 -5.26 5.50 -15.81
C PRO A 185 -6.22 4.30 -15.78
N TYR A 186 -5.70 3.07 -15.67
CA TYR A 186 -6.50 1.84 -15.72
C TYR A 186 -6.72 1.23 -14.33
N THR A 187 -5.81 1.51 -13.39
CA THR A 187 -5.71 0.82 -12.11
C THR A 187 -7.04 0.81 -11.33
N MET A 188 -7.70 1.95 -11.10
CA MET A 188 -8.95 1.97 -10.33
C MET A 188 -10.10 1.24 -11.05
N GLY A 189 -10.11 1.28 -12.39
CA GLY A 189 -11.05 0.50 -13.20
C GLY A 189 -10.89 -1.00 -12.98
N LEU A 190 -9.64 -1.47 -12.94
CA LEU A 190 -9.28 -2.87 -12.67
C LEU A 190 -9.55 -3.27 -11.21
N VAL A 191 -9.29 -2.39 -10.25
CA VAL A 191 -9.62 -2.58 -8.83
C VAL A 191 -11.13 -2.79 -8.65
N ARG A 192 -11.94 -1.95 -9.31
CA ARG A 192 -13.39 -2.09 -9.35
C ARG A 192 -13.83 -3.41 -10.02
N GLU A 193 -13.28 -3.74 -11.19
CA GLU A 193 -13.61 -5.00 -11.91
C GLU A 193 -13.28 -6.24 -11.05
N ALA A 194 -12.17 -6.19 -10.32
CA ALA A 194 -11.77 -7.23 -9.39
C ALA A 194 -12.68 -7.33 -8.15
N GLY A 195 -13.59 -6.38 -7.93
CA GLY A 195 -14.56 -6.42 -6.82
C GLY A 195 -13.94 -6.19 -5.45
N PHE A 196 -12.85 -5.43 -5.36
CA PHE A 196 -12.31 -5.00 -4.06
C PHE A 196 -13.32 -4.10 -3.33
N LEU A 197 -13.37 -4.25 -2.00
CA LEU A 197 -14.19 -3.40 -1.14
C LEU A 197 -13.60 -1.99 -1.05
N TYR A 198 -12.28 -1.91 -0.95
CA TYR A 198 -11.57 -0.66 -0.73
C TYR A 198 -10.20 -0.65 -1.42
N ASP A 199 -9.75 0.56 -1.72
CA ASP A 199 -8.38 0.92 -2.05
C ASP A 199 -7.76 1.75 -0.92
N SER A 200 -6.44 1.72 -0.79
CA SER A 200 -5.70 2.53 0.17
C SER A 200 -4.39 3.00 -0.45
N SER A 201 -4.50 3.77 -1.53
CA SER A 201 -3.36 4.21 -2.35
C SER A 201 -3.40 5.69 -2.71
N LEU A 202 -4.51 6.39 -2.45
CA LEU A 202 -4.72 7.80 -2.78
C LEU A 202 -4.69 8.67 -1.52
N MET A 203 -4.36 9.95 -1.69
CA MET A 203 -4.03 10.88 -0.59
C MET A 203 -4.94 12.11 -0.54
N ALA A 204 -6.12 12.07 -1.18
CA ALA A 204 -6.94 13.26 -1.38
C ALA A 204 -7.76 13.70 -0.13
N SER A 205 -7.53 13.11 1.04
CA SER A 205 -8.28 13.40 2.28
C SER A 205 -7.69 12.76 3.53
N ASP A 206 -8.08 13.26 4.70
CA ASP A 206 -7.82 12.63 6.01
C ASP A 206 -8.88 11.58 6.42
N GLY A 207 -9.90 11.34 5.61
CA GLY A 207 -11.03 10.47 5.96
C GLY A 207 -11.52 9.68 4.77
N ALA A 208 -12.21 8.58 5.04
CA ALA A 208 -12.70 7.69 4.00
C ALA A 208 -13.63 8.42 3.01
N TYR A 209 -13.51 8.09 1.73
CA TYR A 209 -14.36 8.64 0.67
C TYR A 209 -14.59 7.62 -0.43
N GLU A 210 -15.59 7.85 -1.28
CA GLU A 210 -15.77 7.06 -2.48
C GLU A 210 -14.90 7.60 -3.62
N VAL A 211 -14.10 6.75 -4.26
CA VAL A 211 -13.30 7.17 -5.42
C VAL A 211 -14.20 7.45 -6.61
N THR A 212 -13.87 8.49 -7.37
CA THR A 212 -14.48 8.75 -8.68
C THR A 212 -13.47 8.56 -9.80
N ILE A 213 -13.93 7.99 -10.92
CA ILE A 213 -13.20 7.91 -12.19
C ILE A 213 -13.88 8.86 -13.16
N ASP A 214 -13.17 9.89 -13.62
CA ASP A 214 -13.70 10.93 -14.52
C ASP A 214 -15.03 11.52 -14.01
N GLY A 215 -15.10 11.78 -12.70
CA GLY A 215 -16.27 12.35 -12.02
C GLY A 215 -17.44 11.39 -11.76
N ARG A 216 -17.30 10.10 -12.09
CA ARG A 216 -18.32 9.08 -11.80
C ARG A 216 -17.86 8.18 -10.66
N SER A 217 -18.76 7.85 -9.74
CA SER A 217 -18.46 6.90 -8.65
C SER A 217 -17.89 5.59 -9.22
N SER A 218 -16.80 5.10 -8.60
CA SER A 218 -16.24 3.78 -8.87
C SER A 218 -16.91 2.69 -8.02
N GLY A 219 -17.59 3.05 -6.94
CA GLY A 219 -18.10 2.13 -5.91
C GLY A 219 -17.01 1.58 -4.98
N VAL A 220 -15.75 2.00 -5.15
CA VAL A 220 -14.61 1.64 -4.31
C VAL A 220 -14.42 2.69 -3.22
N ILE A 221 -14.24 2.22 -1.98
CA ILE A 221 -13.93 3.08 -0.84
C ILE A 221 -12.43 3.35 -0.83
N GLU A 222 -12.05 4.62 -0.77
CA GLU A 222 -10.68 4.98 -0.41
C GLU A 222 -10.55 5.07 1.10
N LEU A 223 -9.53 4.40 1.62
CA LEU A 223 -8.96 4.62 2.95
C LEU A 223 -7.62 5.32 2.76
N PRO A 224 -7.59 6.66 2.80
CA PRO A 224 -6.47 7.42 2.28
C PRO A 224 -5.21 7.21 3.13
N ILE A 225 -4.10 7.08 2.43
CA ILE A 225 -2.75 7.08 2.98
C ILE A 225 -2.16 8.50 2.86
N GLU A 226 -1.00 8.72 3.47
CA GLU A 226 -0.25 9.96 3.32
C GLU A 226 1.24 9.68 3.57
N GLY A 227 2.14 10.35 2.83
CA GLY A 227 3.58 10.19 2.99
C GLY A 227 4.10 10.69 4.34
N ILE A 228 3.39 11.61 4.99
CA ILE A 228 3.68 12.06 6.37
C ILE A 228 3.47 10.91 7.37
N LEU A 229 2.54 9.99 7.08
CA LEU A 229 2.18 8.84 7.93
C LEU A 229 2.79 7.53 7.40
N ASP A 230 3.93 7.63 6.73
CA ASP A 230 4.69 6.51 6.21
C ASP A 230 6.13 6.51 6.72
N ASP A 231 6.63 5.34 7.08
CA ASP A 231 7.98 5.15 7.57
C ASP A 231 9.05 5.23 6.47
N TYR A 232 8.69 5.01 5.20
CA TYR A 232 9.63 4.98 4.09
C TYR A 232 10.27 6.34 3.79
N PRO A 233 9.55 7.48 3.72
CA PRO A 233 10.17 8.79 3.54
C PRO A 233 11.18 9.17 4.62
N TYR A 234 10.99 8.67 5.85
CA TYR A 234 11.89 8.96 6.98
C TYR A 234 13.06 7.99 7.09
N PHE A 235 12.82 6.70 6.84
CA PHE A 235 13.79 5.65 7.17
C PHE A 235 14.19 4.77 5.99
N GLY A 236 13.54 4.88 4.83
CA GLY A 236 13.76 3.99 3.68
C GLY A 236 15.18 4.07 3.11
N ALA A 237 15.84 5.22 3.20
CA ALA A 237 17.23 5.38 2.81
C ALA A 237 18.22 4.77 3.83
N ALA A 238 17.83 4.70 5.13
CA ALA A 238 18.60 4.20 6.29
C ALA A 238 20.14 4.20 6.14
N ASP A 239 20.70 5.31 5.66
CA ASP A 239 22.12 5.48 5.35
C ASP A 239 22.93 5.97 6.56
N GLY A 240 22.28 6.05 7.73
CA GLY A 240 22.84 6.60 8.97
C GLY A 240 22.53 8.08 9.19
N SER A 241 21.84 8.75 8.26
CA SER A 241 21.34 10.11 8.47
C SER A 241 20.13 10.16 9.42
N LEU A 242 19.93 11.33 10.05
CA LEU A 242 18.67 11.70 10.71
C LEU A 242 17.51 11.53 9.71
N PRO A 243 16.31 11.14 10.16
CA PRO A 243 15.70 11.50 11.45
C PRO A 243 15.82 10.46 12.57
N SER A 244 15.86 10.96 13.81
CA SER A 244 15.65 10.14 15.02
C SER A 244 14.23 9.57 15.02
N PRO A 245 14.02 8.28 15.33
CA PRO A 245 12.68 7.70 15.49
C PRO A 245 11.77 8.45 16.47
N GLU A 246 12.35 9.14 17.46
CA GLU A 246 11.61 10.02 18.37
C GLU A 246 10.99 11.22 17.65
N LEU A 247 11.72 11.85 16.72
CA LEU A 247 11.21 13.00 15.97
C LEU A 247 10.04 12.60 15.07
N VAL A 248 10.12 11.40 14.47
CA VAL A 248 9.04 10.85 13.65
C VAL A 248 7.83 10.50 14.52
N ASP A 249 8.03 9.90 15.70
CA ASP A 249 6.94 9.64 16.65
C ASP A 249 6.22 10.93 17.09
N ARG A 250 6.92 12.07 17.21
CA ARG A 250 6.28 13.36 17.48
C ARG A 250 5.35 13.82 16.34
N ILE A 251 5.72 13.57 15.09
CA ILE A 251 4.85 13.83 13.93
C ILE A 251 3.61 12.94 14.03
N TYR A 252 3.80 11.63 14.18
CA TYR A 252 2.68 10.68 14.26
C TYR A 252 1.71 10.97 15.41
N ARG A 253 2.21 11.42 16.57
CA ARG A 253 1.36 11.86 17.69
C ARG A 253 0.55 13.11 17.37
N ALA A 254 1.16 14.09 16.70
CA ALA A 254 0.46 15.32 16.33
C ALA A 254 -0.66 15.02 15.34
N GLU A 255 -0.39 14.21 14.32
CA GLU A 255 -1.38 13.74 13.35
C GLU A 255 -2.52 12.98 14.04
N PHE A 256 -2.19 12.06 14.96
CA PHE A 256 -3.20 11.35 15.75
C PHE A 256 -4.03 12.28 16.63
N ASP A 257 -3.41 13.26 17.32
CA ASP A 257 -4.12 14.16 18.23
C ASP A 257 -5.14 15.02 17.48
N VAL A 258 -4.82 15.47 16.26
CA VAL A 258 -5.77 16.20 15.40
C VAL A 258 -6.87 15.27 14.90
N ALA A 259 -6.53 14.10 14.37
CA ALA A 259 -7.53 13.10 13.95
C ALA A 259 -8.47 12.71 15.11
N TYR A 260 -7.95 12.61 16.34
CA TYR A 260 -8.74 12.36 17.53
C TYR A 260 -9.68 13.52 17.87
N GLN A 261 -9.21 14.77 17.80
CA GLN A 261 -10.05 15.95 18.06
C GLN A 261 -11.22 16.04 17.08
N GLU A 262 -10.94 15.81 15.80
CA GLU A 262 -11.93 15.83 14.72
C GLU A 262 -12.83 14.61 14.71
N GLY A 263 -12.46 13.54 15.41
CA GLY A 263 -13.13 12.25 15.38
C GLY A 263 -13.03 11.54 14.02
N GLY A 264 -11.87 11.67 13.38
CA GLY A 264 -11.56 11.17 12.05
C GLY A 264 -11.00 9.75 12.04
N LEU A 265 -10.14 9.51 11.07
CA LEU A 265 -9.48 8.25 10.79
C LEU A 265 -7.97 8.52 10.76
N PHE A 266 -7.20 7.69 11.48
CA PHE A 266 -5.74 7.75 11.48
C PHE A 266 -5.20 6.44 10.89
N ILE A 267 -4.53 6.53 9.74
CA ILE A 267 -3.93 5.38 9.06
C ILE A 267 -2.42 5.56 9.06
N LEU A 268 -1.71 4.58 9.60
CA LEU A 268 -0.25 4.53 9.55
C LEU A 268 0.19 3.46 8.56
N THR A 269 1.09 3.80 7.64
CA THR A 269 1.71 2.86 6.70
C THR A 269 3.16 2.64 7.09
N MET A 270 3.58 1.39 7.16
CA MET A 270 4.92 1.02 7.62
C MET A 270 5.42 -0.19 6.85
N HIS A 271 6.71 -0.49 6.97
CA HIS A 271 7.29 -1.64 6.29
C HIS A 271 7.98 -2.57 7.30
N PRO A 272 7.76 -3.89 7.28
CA PRO A 272 8.42 -4.81 8.20
C PRO A 272 9.94 -4.75 8.15
N HIS A 273 10.51 -4.52 6.96
CA HIS A 273 11.95 -4.37 6.77
C HIS A 273 12.49 -2.99 7.23
N ILE A 274 11.63 -2.06 7.64
CA ILE A 274 11.97 -0.71 8.14
C ILE A 274 11.59 -0.59 9.62
N THR A 275 10.29 -0.49 9.92
CA THR A 275 9.79 -0.33 11.29
C THR A 275 10.07 -1.56 12.18
N GLY A 276 10.27 -2.74 11.59
CA GLY A 276 10.63 -3.94 12.33
C GLY A 276 11.99 -3.87 13.04
N HIS A 277 12.86 -2.90 12.69
CA HIS A 277 14.11 -2.68 13.41
C HIS A 277 13.88 -2.27 14.87
N ARG A 278 14.79 -2.70 15.76
CA ARG A 278 14.66 -2.58 17.23
C ARG A 278 14.35 -1.16 17.71
N SER A 279 15.01 -0.15 17.12
CA SER A 279 14.80 1.25 17.48
C SER A 279 13.40 1.73 17.10
N ARG A 280 12.87 1.33 15.94
CA ARG A 280 11.63 1.85 15.38
C ARG A 280 10.40 1.15 15.95
N VAL A 281 10.46 -0.17 16.11
CA VAL A 281 9.35 -0.93 16.74
C VAL A 281 9.10 -0.50 18.18
N LEU A 282 10.15 -0.09 18.93
CA LEU A 282 10.02 0.48 20.27
C LEU A 282 9.15 1.74 20.26
N TRP A 283 9.37 2.64 19.30
CA TRP A 283 8.60 3.87 19.19
C TRP A 283 7.18 3.63 18.69
N LEU A 284 6.98 2.70 17.77
CA LEU A 284 5.63 2.25 17.39
C LEU A 284 4.85 1.72 18.61
N GLU A 285 5.50 0.90 19.45
CA GLU A 285 4.87 0.37 20.66
C GLU A 285 4.46 1.50 21.63
N ARG A 286 5.32 2.51 21.81
CA ARG A 286 5.01 3.72 22.61
C ARG A 286 3.91 4.59 22.02
N LEU A 287 3.81 4.67 20.69
CA LEU A 287 2.72 5.37 20.03
C LEU A 287 1.39 4.65 20.29
N ILE A 288 1.38 3.32 20.19
CA ILE A 288 0.20 2.50 20.50
C ILE A 288 -0.23 2.66 21.96
N GLU A 289 0.71 2.64 22.90
CA GLU A 289 0.43 2.91 24.32
C GLU A 289 -0.22 4.28 24.54
N TYR A 290 0.31 5.30 23.86
CA TYR A 290 -0.23 6.65 23.94
C TYR A 290 -1.64 6.75 23.41
N MET A 291 -1.90 6.22 22.22
CA MET A 291 -3.25 6.21 21.64
C MET A 291 -4.23 5.47 22.56
N LYS A 292 -3.83 4.33 23.14
CA LYS A 292 -4.64 3.57 24.10
C LYS A 292 -4.91 4.29 25.42
N SER A 293 -4.07 5.25 25.81
CA SER A 293 -4.29 6.06 27.01
C SER A 293 -5.45 7.05 26.84
N LYS A 294 -5.90 7.30 25.60
CA LYS A 294 -7.03 8.18 25.31
C LYS A 294 -8.34 7.37 25.30
N PRO A 295 -9.44 7.90 25.85
CA PRO A 295 -10.74 7.22 25.80
C PRO A 295 -11.30 7.20 24.38
N GLY A 296 -12.03 6.14 24.01
CA GLY A 296 -12.74 6.09 22.74
C GLY A 296 -11.85 6.00 21.50
N VAL A 297 -10.77 5.19 21.56
CA VAL A 297 -9.96 4.87 20.37
C VAL A 297 -10.32 3.46 19.89
N TRP A 298 -10.80 3.37 18.65
CA TRP A 298 -11.09 2.09 18.01
C TRP A 298 -9.93 1.68 17.11
N PHE A 299 -9.18 0.65 17.50
CA PHE A 299 -8.20 0.03 16.62
C PHE A 299 -8.89 -0.98 15.70
N ALA A 300 -8.63 -0.88 14.40
CA ALA A 300 -9.27 -1.69 13.37
C ALA A 300 -8.27 -2.10 12.27
N THR A 301 -8.57 -3.20 11.59
CA THR A 301 -8.06 -3.44 10.23
C THR A 301 -8.68 -2.45 9.25
N LEU A 302 -8.08 -2.29 8.07
CA LEU A 302 -8.63 -1.45 7.02
C LEU A 302 -9.93 -2.06 6.46
N GLU A 303 -10.07 -3.38 6.36
CA GLU A 303 -11.32 -4.07 6.00
C GLU A 303 -12.43 -3.75 7.01
N GLU A 304 -12.16 -3.79 8.31
CA GLU A 304 -13.15 -3.43 9.34
C GLU A 304 -13.56 -1.96 9.21
N ALA A 305 -12.61 -1.04 9.04
CA ALA A 305 -12.90 0.38 8.83
C ALA A 305 -13.72 0.61 7.55
N ALA A 306 -13.33 0.00 6.43
CA ALA A 306 -14.03 0.11 5.15
C ALA A 306 -15.47 -0.43 5.22
N ARG A 307 -15.68 -1.59 5.87
CA ARG A 307 -17.03 -2.14 6.08
C ARG A 307 -17.87 -1.20 6.94
N TYR A 308 -17.30 -0.68 8.02
CA TYR A 308 -18.01 0.21 8.93
C TYR A 308 -18.48 1.49 8.24
N VAL A 309 -17.58 2.20 7.55
CA VAL A 309 -17.94 3.44 6.84
C VAL A 309 -18.93 3.20 5.72
N LYS A 310 -18.87 2.04 5.04
CA LYS A 310 -19.86 1.67 4.02
C LYS A 310 -21.27 1.58 4.57
N GLU A 311 -21.41 1.05 5.79
CA GLU A 311 -22.71 0.78 6.43
C GLU A 311 -23.26 2.00 7.17
N HIS A 312 -22.38 2.85 7.71
CA HIS A 312 -22.72 3.91 8.68
C HIS A 312 -22.43 5.35 8.19
N SER A 313 -21.92 5.55 6.96
CA SER A 313 -21.73 6.90 6.43
C SER A 313 -23.04 7.69 6.38
N GLY A 314 -23.08 8.88 6.98
CA GLY A 314 -24.24 9.78 6.95
C GLY A 314 -25.42 9.37 7.85
N LYS A 315 -25.23 8.42 8.77
CA LYS A 315 -26.18 8.03 9.81
C LYS A 315 -25.60 8.28 11.20
#